data_AF-A0A2V6DQE8-F1
#
_entry.id   AF-A0A2V6DQE8-F1
#
_cell.length_a   1.000
_cell.length_b   1.000
_cell.length_c   1.000
_cell.angle_alpha   90.00
_cell.angle_beta   90.00
_cell.angle_gamma   90.00
#
_symmetry.space_group_name_H-M   'P 1'
#
loop_
_entity.id
_entity.type
_entity.pdbx_description
1 polymer ?
#
loop_
_entity_poly.entity_id
_entity_poly.type
_entity_poly.pdbx_seq_one_letter_code
_entity_poly.pdbx_strand_id
1 'polypeptide(L)' 'MAAANDLRKGMAIKYNGNTAIVLEVHHRTPGNLRAFVQAI' A
#
# COMPACT_ATOMS: atom_id res chain seq x y z
N MET A 1 6.22 5.65 12.24
CA MET A 1 6.17 5.85 10.76
C MET A 1 5.44 4.64 10.20
N ALA A 2 4.32 4.82 9.52
CA ALA A 2 3.54 3.69 9.01
C ALA A 2 4.35 2.97 7.92
N ALA A 3 4.50 1.66 8.05
CA ALA A 3 5.11 0.84 7.01
C ALA A 3 4.08 0.54 5.92
N ALA A 4 4.53 0.20 4.71
CA ALA A 4 3.62 -0.23 3.64
C ALA A 4 2.79 -1.47 4.05
N ASN A 5 3.34 -2.31 4.94
CA ASN A 5 2.66 -3.48 5.50
C ASN A 5 1.52 -3.13 6.46
N ASP A 6 1.44 -1.89 6.94
CA ASP A 6 0.36 -1.43 7.81
C ASP A 6 -0.85 -0.92 7.01
N LEU A 7 -0.73 -0.84 5.68
CA LEU A 7 -1.79 -0.34 4.82
C LEU A 7 -3.00 -1.29 4.84
N ARG A 8 -4.19 -0.73 5.00
CA ARG A 8 -5.47 -1.46 5.02
C ARG A 8 -6.50 -0.73 4.15
N LYS A 9 -7.51 -1.47 3.69
CA LYS A 9 -8.69 -0.92 3.03
C LYS A 9 -9.37 0.14 3.90
N GLY A 10 -9.77 1.25 3.29
CA GLY A 10 -10.41 2.39 3.94
C GLY A 10 -9.46 3.43 4.53
N MET A 11 -8.14 3.19 4.51
CA MET A 11 -7.18 4.21 4.95
C MET A 11 -7.06 5.34 3.94
N ALA A 12 -6.93 6.57 4.44
CA ALA A 12 -6.59 7.73 3.63
C ALA A 12 -5.07 7.89 3.53
N ILE A 13 -4.57 8.09 2.31
CA ILE A 13 -3.16 8.32 2.02
C ILE A 13 -2.98 9.55 1.14
N LYS A 14 -1.81 10.18 1.19
CA LYS A 14 -1.43 11.23 0.26
C LYS A 14 -0.66 10.61 -0.91
N TYR A 15 -1.24 10.65 -2.09
CA TYR A 15 -0.65 10.11 -3.33
C TYR A 15 -0.57 11.23 -4.37
N ASN A 16 0.64 11.49 -4.89
CA ASN A 16 0.90 12.54 -5.89
C ASN A 16 0.30 13.91 -5.52
N GLY A 17 0.37 14.29 -4.23
CA GLY A 17 -0.15 15.56 -3.72
C GLY A 17 -1.63 15.56 -3.33
N ASN A 18 -2.39 14.54 -3.75
CA ASN A 18 -3.82 14.42 -3.50
C ASN A 18 -4.14 13.40 -2.40
N THR A 19 -5.27 13.58 -1.72
CA THR A 19 -5.79 12.58 -0.77
C THR A 19 -6.53 11.50 -1.52
N ALA A 20 -6.11 10.25 -1.35
CA ALA A 20 -6.75 9.07 -1.91
C ALA A 20 -7.17 8.11 -0.79
N ILE A 21 -8.21 7.31 -1.03
CA ILE A 21 -8.67 6.26 -0.13
C ILE A 21 -8.25 4.93 -0.73
N VAL A 22 -7.62 4.09 0.08
CA VAL A 22 -7.22 2.74 -0.29
C VAL A 22 -8.44 1.84 -0.39
N LEU A 23 -8.70 1.28 -1.57
CA LEU A 23 -9.82 0.36 -1.80
C LEU A 23 -9.39 -1.09 -1.62
N GLU A 24 -8.19 -1.43 -2.06
CA GLU A 24 -7.62 -2.77 -1.98
C GLU A 24 -6.12 -2.75 -1.71
N VAL A 25 -5.61 -3.82 -1.10
CA VAL A 25 -4.20 -3.97 -0.73
C VAL A 25 -3.74 -5.39 -1.06
N HIS A 26 -2.66 -5.51 -1.81
CA HIS A 26 -2.02 -6.76 -2.17
C HIS A 26 -0.57 -6.78 -1.70
N HIS A 27 -0.21 -7.78 -0.89
CA HIS A 27 1.18 -8.06 -0.55
C HIS A 27 1.75 -9.04 -1.58
N ARG A 28 2.83 -8.65 -2.27
CA ARG A 28 3.51 -9.46 -3.28
C ARG A 28 4.96 -9.68 -2.88
N THR A 29 5.41 -10.93 -2.95
CA THR A 29 6.82 -11.29 -2.76
C THR A 29 7.33 -11.96 -4.04
N PRO A 30 8.04 -11.22 -4.92
CA PRO A 30 8.68 -11.79 -6.09
C PRO A 30 9.81 -12.74 -5.70
N GLY A 31 10.27 -13.56 -6.66
CA GLY A 31 11.34 -14.56 -6.44
C GLY A 31 12.70 -13.99 -5.99
N ASN A 32 12.86 -12.65 -5.98
CA ASN A 32 14.04 -11.97 -5.43
C ASN A 32 13.93 -11.67 -3.91
N LEU A 33 12.90 -12.18 -3.23
CA LEU A 33 12.63 -12.01 -1.80
C LEU A 33 12.35 -10.55 -1.35
N ARG A 34 12.19 -9.61 -2.29
CA ARG A 34 11.89 -8.21 -1.97
C ARG A 34 10.40 -7.96 -2.06
N ALA A 35 9.74 -8.15 -0.92
CA ALA A 35 8.30 -7.92 -0.84
C ALA A 35 7.93 -6.45 -1.03
N PHE A 36 6.77 -6.22 -1.63
CA PHE A 36 6.16 -4.90 -1.75
C PHE A 36 4.63 -5.00 -1.59
N VAL A 37 4.02 -3.87 -1.29
CA VAL A 37 2.58 -3.72 -1.18
C VAL A 37 2.07 -2.88 -2.35
N GLN A 38 1.07 -3.40 -3.06
CA GLN A 38 0.35 -2.69 -4.11
C GLN A 38 -1.03 -2.34 -3.59
N ALA A 39 -1.43 -1.08 -3.75
CA ALA A 39 -2.76 -0.59 -3.39
C ALA A 39 -3.44 0.06 -4.60
N ILE A 40 -4.77 -0.03 -4.63
CA ILE A 40 -5.65 0.62 -5.62
C ILE A 40 -6.57 1.57 -4.86
#